data_AF-G3JGD6-F1
#
_entry.id   AF-G3JGD6-F1
#
_cell.length_a   1.000
_cell.length_b   1.000
_cell.length_c   1.000
_cell.angle_alpha   90.00
_cell.angle_beta   90.00
_cell.angle_gamma   90.00
#
_symmetry.space_group_name_H-M   'P 1'
#
loop_
_entity.id
_entity.type
_entity.pdbx_description
1 polymer ?
#
loop_
_entity_poly.entity_id
_entity_poly.type
_entity_poly.pdbx_seq_one_letter_code
_entity_poly.pdbx_strand_id
1 'polypeptide(L)'
;MLDILHPLIKAKDLDKLLKVFALRRPRVALWWLAIFLLGDMSVLDWIRRYATTLNEKYGFGSQSPPDPIVFPWTGAIQSFLDFASRPHLSEAEQISNEDILRMRFNLKLQDSASVPVAWRPFGCRDKRQVEIELWPYLETGLIRRYLCFTWYSPKTGHRVHEEGFRRDTGRQIIWTTDDLKWVSTDSTDDDCLHSIKRAPSKDSTLRMMSMLVEDAMGGRHWSNSGFPGVLKDYAWLHDWEGLATMDVPENPAKAAIEASKPPSWFLQQWMIGAYDG
;
A
#
# COMPACT_ATOMS: atom_id res chain seq x y z
N MET A 1 2.80 -15.71 14.93
CA MET A 1 1.46 -15.33 14.41
C MET A 1 0.99 -16.33 13.35
N LEU A 2 1.79 -16.61 12.30
CA LEU A 2 1.50 -17.69 11.34
C LEU A 2 1.34 -19.06 12.02
N ASP A 3 2.16 -19.35 13.02
CA ASP A 3 2.12 -20.64 13.75
C ASP A 3 0.81 -20.85 14.53
N ILE A 4 0.13 -19.77 14.88
CA ILE A 4 -1.17 -19.79 15.56
C ILE A 4 -2.31 -19.83 14.53
N LEU A 5 -2.24 -19.02 13.47
CA LEU A 5 -3.30 -18.92 12.47
C LEU A 5 -3.37 -20.15 11.55
N HIS A 6 -2.24 -20.73 11.16
CA HIS A 6 -2.19 -21.85 10.23
C HIS A 6 -2.97 -23.10 10.70
N PRO A 7 -2.78 -23.60 11.95
CA PRO A 7 -3.55 -24.74 12.43
C PRO A 7 -5.05 -24.42 12.56
N LEU A 8 -5.41 -23.21 12.98
CA LEU A 8 -6.80 -22.78 13.10
C LEU A 8 -7.50 -22.70 11.74
N ILE A 9 -6.82 -22.16 10.72
CA ILE A 9 -7.32 -22.12 9.34
C ILE A 9 -7.48 -23.53 8.77
N LYS A 10 -6.49 -24.41 8.99
CA LYS A 10 -6.55 -25.80 8.52
C LYS A 10 -7.69 -26.58 9.17
N ALA A 11 -7.92 -26.36 10.47
CA ALA A 11 -9.03 -26.95 11.21
C ALA A 11 -10.40 -26.31 10.91
N LYS A 12 -10.43 -25.17 10.17
CA LYS A 12 -11.61 -24.33 9.94
C LYS A 12 -12.33 -23.96 11.25
N ASP A 13 -11.56 -23.71 12.30
CA ASP A 13 -12.09 -23.33 13.62
C ASP A 13 -12.42 -21.83 13.62
N LEU A 14 -13.58 -21.50 13.02
CA LEU A 14 -14.03 -20.12 12.80
C LEU A 14 -14.25 -19.36 14.11
N ASP A 15 -14.71 -20.03 15.16
CA ASP A 15 -14.93 -19.42 16.48
C ASP A 15 -13.61 -18.91 17.08
N LYS A 16 -12.57 -19.75 17.08
CA LYS A 16 -11.24 -19.33 17.55
C LYS A 16 -10.61 -18.27 16.65
N LEU A 17 -10.77 -18.39 15.33
CA LEU A 17 -10.28 -17.36 14.40
C LEU A 17 -10.93 -16.01 14.64
N LEU A 18 -12.25 -15.97 14.83
CA LEU A 18 -12.98 -14.76 15.15
C LEU A 18 -12.49 -14.14 16.46
N LYS A 19 -12.29 -14.95 17.51
CA LYS A 19 -11.76 -14.47 18.79
C LYS A 19 -10.37 -13.86 18.61
N VAL A 20 -9.47 -14.50 17.86
CA VAL A 20 -8.13 -13.96 17.55
C VAL A 20 -8.25 -12.62 16.80
N PHE A 21 -9.11 -12.53 15.80
CA PHE A 21 -9.31 -11.29 15.04
C PHE A 21 -9.95 -10.18 15.88
N ALA A 22 -10.92 -10.52 16.72
CA ALA A 22 -11.57 -9.58 17.61
C ALA A 22 -10.62 -9.05 18.69
N LEU A 23 -9.70 -9.88 19.18
CA LEU A 23 -8.66 -9.45 20.13
C LEU A 23 -7.69 -8.44 19.50
N ARG A 24 -7.34 -8.60 18.22
CA ARG A 24 -6.41 -7.69 17.52
C ARG A 24 -7.09 -6.42 17.00
N ARG A 25 -8.27 -6.57 16.39
CA ARG A 25 -9.01 -5.51 15.69
C ARG A 25 -10.49 -5.56 16.07
N PRO A 26 -10.85 -5.20 17.31
CA PRO A 26 -12.23 -5.28 17.80
C PRO A 26 -13.23 -4.46 16.97
N ARG A 27 -12.79 -3.33 16.38
CA ARG A 27 -13.66 -2.46 15.56
C ARG A 27 -14.24 -3.14 14.31
N VAL A 28 -13.53 -4.12 13.76
CA VAL A 28 -13.96 -4.88 12.56
C VAL A 28 -14.38 -6.31 12.90
N ALA A 29 -14.44 -6.70 14.17
CA ALA A 29 -14.77 -8.05 14.59
C ALA A 29 -16.13 -8.52 14.06
N LEU A 30 -17.14 -7.65 14.12
CA LEU A 30 -18.49 -7.96 13.61
C LEU A 30 -18.50 -8.20 12.09
N TRP A 31 -17.61 -7.56 11.35
CA TRP A 31 -17.47 -7.78 9.91
C TRP A 31 -16.84 -9.15 9.62
N TRP A 32 -15.81 -9.54 10.37
CA TRP A 32 -15.26 -10.90 10.29
C TRP A 32 -16.29 -11.96 10.65
N LEU A 33 -17.10 -11.72 11.68
CA LEU A 33 -18.22 -12.60 12.04
C LEU A 33 -19.21 -12.71 10.88
N ALA A 34 -19.63 -11.60 10.29
CA ALA A 34 -20.56 -11.61 9.15
C ALA A 34 -19.98 -12.37 7.95
N ILE A 35 -18.69 -12.16 7.63
CA ILE A 35 -18.00 -12.90 6.56
C ILE A 35 -17.96 -14.40 6.86
N PHE A 36 -17.68 -14.80 8.10
CA PHE A 36 -17.64 -16.21 8.48
C PHE A 36 -19.02 -16.88 8.53
N LEU A 37 -20.09 -16.12 8.79
CA LEU A 37 -21.46 -16.64 8.82
C LEU A 37 -22.12 -16.68 7.43
N LEU A 38 -21.86 -15.68 6.60
CA LEU A 38 -22.60 -15.43 5.35
C LEU A 38 -21.73 -15.50 4.10
N GLY A 39 -20.41 -15.44 4.25
CA GLY A 39 -19.46 -15.33 3.15
C GLY A 39 -18.95 -16.66 2.63
N ASP A 40 -18.07 -16.57 1.63
CA ASP A 40 -17.38 -17.71 1.04
C ASP A 40 -16.17 -18.12 1.89
N MET A 41 -16.08 -19.41 2.20
CA MET A 41 -14.97 -20.02 2.94
C MET A 41 -13.63 -19.94 2.21
N SER A 42 -13.62 -19.62 0.91
CA SER A 42 -12.40 -19.29 0.16
C SER A 42 -11.60 -18.13 0.78
N VAL A 43 -12.25 -17.28 1.59
CA VAL A 43 -11.59 -16.22 2.37
C VAL A 43 -10.49 -16.77 3.29
N LEU A 44 -10.65 -17.98 3.83
CA LEU A 44 -9.63 -18.61 4.68
C LEU A 44 -8.35 -18.93 3.90
N ASP A 45 -8.48 -19.34 2.64
CA ASP A 45 -7.35 -19.53 1.75
C ASP A 45 -6.67 -18.22 1.41
N TRP A 46 -7.43 -17.13 1.22
CA TRP A 46 -6.86 -15.80 1.01
C TRP A 46 -6.10 -15.31 2.22
N ILE A 47 -6.64 -15.46 3.44
CA ILE A 47 -5.95 -15.11 4.69
C ILE A 47 -4.64 -15.88 4.80
N ARG A 48 -4.66 -17.20 4.55
CA ARG A 48 -3.45 -18.03 4.58
C ARG A 48 -2.42 -17.60 3.54
N ARG A 49 -2.84 -17.38 2.29
CA ARG A 49 -1.95 -16.92 1.20
C ARG A 49 -1.36 -15.54 1.51
N TYR A 50 -2.18 -14.63 2.00
CA TYR A 50 -1.74 -13.30 2.38
C TYR A 50 -0.73 -13.35 3.52
N ALA A 51 -1.02 -14.11 4.58
CA ALA A 51 -0.08 -14.27 5.69
C ALA A 51 1.26 -14.87 5.26
N THR A 52 1.30 -15.65 4.17
CA THR A 52 2.52 -16.35 3.73
C THR A 52 3.30 -15.64 2.64
N THR A 53 2.62 -14.88 1.77
CA THR A 53 3.18 -14.30 0.53
C THR A 53 2.91 -12.81 0.38
N LEU A 54 2.09 -12.22 1.27
CA LEU A 54 1.56 -10.85 1.15
C LEU A 54 0.82 -10.59 -0.17
N ASN A 55 0.32 -11.67 -0.78
CA ASN A 55 -0.50 -11.65 -1.99
C ASN A 55 -1.87 -12.23 -1.65
N GLU A 56 -2.93 -11.47 -1.92
CA GLU A 56 -4.32 -11.90 -1.69
C GLU A 56 -4.75 -12.92 -2.76
N LYS A 57 -4.27 -12.75 -4.00
CA LYS A 57 -4.49 -13.67 -5.14
C LYS A 57 -3.16 -14.06 -5.80
N TYR A 58 -3.14 -15.18 -6.52
CA TYR A 58 -1.92 -15.60 -7.23
C TYR A 58 -1.55 -14.57 -8.31
N GLY A 59 -0.33 -14.05 -8.26
CA GLY A 59 0.14 -13.00 -9.19
C GLY A 59 -0.32 -11.58 -8.87
N PHE A 60 -1.20 -11.39 -7.87
CA PHE A 60 -1.66 -10.07 -7.42
C PHE A 60 -1.33 -9.90 -5.94
N GLY A 61 -0.53 -8.87 -5.62
CA GLY A 61 -0.29 -8.44 -4.24
C GLY A 61 -1.55 -8.19 -3.43
N SER A 62 -1.45 -7.85 -2.14
CA SER A 62 -2.47 -6.92 -1.62
C SER A 62 -2.38 -5.66 -2.46
N GLN A 63 -3.20 -5.64 -3.51
CA GLN A 63 -3.36 -4.56 -4.46
C GLN A 63 -4.69 -3.85 -4.23
N SER A 64 -5.36 -4.13 -3.10
CA SER A 64 -6.55 -3.38 -2.73
C SER A 64 -6.12 -1.91 -2.65
N PRO A 65 -6.59 -1.06 -3.59
CA PRO A 65 -6.28 0.35 -3.56
C PRO A 65 -6.81 0.90 -2.24
N PRO A 66 -6.24 2.00 -1.72
CA PRO A 66 -6.74 2.60 -0.51
C PRO A 66 -8.23 2.94 -0.68
N ASP A 67 -9.08 2.36 0.17
CA ASP A 67 -10.53 2.51 0.11
C ASP A 67 -11.01 3.57 1.12
N PRO A 68 -11.48 4.75 0.65
CA PRO A 68 -11.94 5.82 1.54
C PRO A 68 -13.30 5.52 2.21
N ILE A 69 -13.94 4.39 1.88
CA ILE A 69 -15.26 4.03 2.39
C ILE A 69 -15.13 3.22 3.69
N VAL A 70 -14.09 2.43 3.90
CA VAL A 70 -14.09 1.49 5.04
C VAL A 70 -14.07 2.18 6.41
N PHE A 71 -13.30 3.26 6.57
CA PHE A 71 -13.18 3.96 7.85
C PHE A 71 -14.49 4.60 8.36
N PRO A 72 -15.32 5.27 7.53
CA PRO A 72 -16.64 5.74 7.93
C PRO A 72 -17.57 4.67 8.53
N TRP A 73 -17.46 3.42 8.06
CA TRP A 73 -18.33 2.32 8.48
C TRP A 73 -17.77 1.55 9.67
N THR A 74 -16.46 1.34 9.71
CA THR A 74 -15.81 0.48 10.71
C THR A 74 -15.11 1.28 11.82
N GLY A 75 -14.67 2.50 11.51
CA GLY A 75 -13.78 3.28 12.36
C GLY A 75 -12.38 2.70 12.49
N ALA A 76 -12.04 1.65 11.75
CA ALA A 76 -10.70 1.12 11.67
C ALA A 76 -9.92 1.88 10.60
N ILE A 77 -8.72 2.33 10.96
CA ILE A 77 -7.75 2.87 10.00
C ILE A 77 -7.27 1.70 9.14
N GLN A 78 -7.56 1.77 7.85
CA GLN A 78 -7.21 0.78 6.83
C GLN A 78 -6.14 1.29 5.90
N SER A 79 -6.07 2.61 5.68
CA SER A 79 -5.10 3.18 4.77
C SER A 79 -4.52 4.54 5.16
N PHE A 80 -3.48 4.95 4.44
CA PHE A 80 -2.89 6.29 4.54
C PHE A 80 -3.89 7.44 4.24
N LEU A 81 -5.04 7.13 3.61
CA LEU A 81 -6.13 8.10 3.41
C LEU A 81 -6.90 8.42 4.69
N ASP A 82 -6.88 7.52 5.68
CA ASP A 82 -7.71 7.63 6.89
C ASP A 82 -7.04 8.50 7.97
N PHE A 83 -5.76 8.80 7.83
CA PHE A 83 -5.03 9.66 8.77
C PHE A 83 -5.30 11.13 8.49
N ALA A 84 -5.23 11.93 9.56
CA ALA A 84 -5.39 13.37 9.46
C ALA A 84 -4.22 13.98 8.68
N SER A 85 -4.55 14.80 7.68
CA SER A 85 -3.61 15.73 7.02
C SER A 85 -3.57 17.03 7.80
N ARG A 86 -2.46 17.76 7.71
CA ARG A 86 -2.40 19.17 8.10
C ARG A 86 -1.91 20.04 6.95
N PRO A 87 -2.22 21.34 6.95
CA PRO A 87 -1.59 22.33 6.08
C PRO A 87 -0.07 22.39 6.25
N HIS A 88 0.68 22.45 5.15
CA HIS A 88 2.14 22.59 5.10
C HIS A 88 2.55 23.94 4.49
N LEU A 89 2.63 24.96 5.35
CA LEU A 89 2.79 26.36 4.92
C LEU A 89 4.26 26.75 4.67
N SER A 90 5.22 26.04 5.27
CA SER A 90 6.64 26.38 5.14
C SER A 90 7.31 25.58 4.03
N GLU A 91 8.13 26.24 3.21
CA GLU A 91 8.99 25.57 2.21
C GLU A 91 10.10 24.70 2.82
N ALA A 92 10.51 25.01 4.05
CA ALA A 92 11.49 24.22 4.80
C ALA A 92 10.84 23.08 5.57
N GLU A 93 9.53 22.85 5.40
CA GLU A 93 8.83 21.78 6.08
C GLU A 93 9.10 20.44 5.41
N GLN A 94 9.31 19.43 6.26
CA GLN A 94 9.34 18.04 5.87
C GLN A 94 7.91 17.53 5.70
N ILE A 95 7.57 17.12 4.49
CA ILE A 95 6.27 16.57 4.12
C ILE A 95 6.37 15.05 4.16
N SER A 96 5.41 14.41 4.83
CA SER A 96 5.38 12.96 4.88
C SER A 96 5.05 12.38 3.50
N ASN A 97 5.64 11.24 3.16
CA ASN A 97 5.28 10.52 1.92
C ASN A 97 3.79 10.13 1.89
N GLU A 98 3.18 10.01 3.07
CA GLU A 98 1.75 9.77 3.24
C GLU A 98 0.92 10.95 2.73
N ASP A 99 1.28 12.18 3.09
CA ASP A 99 0.57 13.37 2.63
C ASP A 99 0.75 13.58 1.11
N ILE A 100 1.95 13.30 0.58
CA ILE A 100 2.23 13.36 -0.86
C ILE A 100 1.37 12.35 -1.63
N LEU A 101 1.40 11.07 -1.25
CA LEU A 101 0.59 10.03 -1.91
C LEU A 101 -0.90 10.32 -1.76
N ARG A 102 -1.34 10.88 -0.62
CA ARG A 102 -2.73 11.30 -0.43
C ARG A 102 -3.13 12.39 -1.41
N MET A 103 -2.28 13.38 -1.65
CA MET A 103 -2.58 14.43 -2.64
C MET A 103 -2.61 13.89 -4.06
N ARG A 104 -1.65 13.05 -4.45
CA ARG A 104 -1.64 12.40 -5.77
C ARG A 104 -2.89 11.56 -6.00
N PHE A 105 -3.30 10.77 -5.01
CA PHE A 105 -4.54 10.00 -5.05
C PHE A 105 -5.78 10.90 -5.12
N ASN A 106 -5.79 12.00 -4.37
CA ASN A 106 -6.91 12.93 -4.32
C ASN A 106 -7.16 13.61 -5.67
N LEU A 107 -6.06 13.97 -6.34
CA LEU A 107 -6.06 14.69 -7.62
C LEU A 107 -6.06 13.76 -8.84
N LYS A 108 -6.02 12.43 -8.63
CA LYS A 108 -5.92 11.41 -9.69
C LYS A 108 -4.70 11.64 -10.60
N LEU A 109 -3.60 12.13 -10.02
CA LEU A 109 -2.35 12.40 -10.74
C LEU A 109 -1.54 11.13 -10.98
N GLN A 110 -1.75 10.11 -10.14
CA GLN A 110 -1.34 8.75 -10.41
C GLN A 110 -2.59 7.95 -10.83
N ASP A 111 -2.41 6.96 -11.71
CA ASP A 111 -3.49 6.03 -12.01
C ASP A 111 -4.01 5.45 -10.68
N SER A 112 -5.29 5.66 -10.37
CA SER A 112 -5.87 5.15 -9.14
C SER A 112 -5.81 3.60 -9.06
N ALA A 113 -5.68 2.93 -10.20
CA ALA A 113 -5.38 1.50 -10.27
C ALA A 113 -3.90 1.17 -10.02
N SER A 114 -2.99 2.16 -10.11
CA SER A 114 -1.55 2.05 -9.90
C SER A 114 -1.06 2.43 -8.51
N VAL A 115 -1.95 2.79 -7.56
CA VAL A 115 -1.61 2.90 -6.12
C VAL A 115 -2.13 1.68 -5.34
N PRO A 116 -1.58 0.46 -5.54
CA PRO A 116 -2.05 -0.76 -4.88
C PRO A 116 -1.73 -0.85 -3.38
N VAL A 117 -1.23 0.21 -2.75
CA VAL A 117 -0.80 0.16 -1.35
C VAL A 117 -1.78 0.91 -0.47
N ALA A 118 -2.59 0.17 0.28
CA ALA A 118 -3.35 0.75 1.38
C ALA A 118 -2.43 1.19 2.53
N TRP A 119 -1.24 0.60 2.69
CA TRP A 119 -0.40 0.85 3.87
C TRP A 119 0.17 2.26 3.96
N ARG A 120 0.48 2.68 5.19
CA ARG A 120 1.14 3.96 5.46
C ARG A 120 2.55 3.95 4.85
N PRO A 121 2.87 4.82 3.88
CA PRO A 121 4.23 4.93 3.36
C PRO A 121 5.17 5.48 4.46
N PHE A 122 6.42 5.02 4.43
CA PHE A 122 7.48 5.53 5.29
C PHE A 122 8.22 6.69 4.61
N GLY A 123 8.89 7.51 5.40
CA GLY A 123 9.76 8.59 4.91
C GLY A 123 9.09 9.95 4.76
N CYS A 124 9.92 10.96 4.57
CA CYS A 124 9.55 12.35 4.39
C CYS A 124 10.51 13.03 3.41
N ARG A 125 10.06 14.15 2.84
CA ARG A 125 10.82 14.94 1.86
C ARG A 125 10.72 16.41 2.21
N ASP A 126 11.74 17.18 1.87
CA ASP A 126 11.62 18.63 1.86
C ASP A 126 10.55 19.05 0.86
N LYS A 127 9.69 20.00 1.22
CA LYS A 127 8.66 20.54 0.29
C LYS A 127 9.25 20.97 -1.06
N ARG A 128 10.50 21.47 -1.06
CA ARG A 128 11.25 21.84 -2.27
C ARG A 128 11.53 20.69 -3.24
N GLN A 129 11.48 19.45 -2.76
CA GLN A 129 11.67 18.23 -3.55
C GLN A 129 10.33 17.59 -3.96
N VAL A 130 9.20 18.20 -3.59
CA VAL A 130 7.86 17.76 -3.94
C VAL A 130 7.39 18.51 -5.19
N GLU A 131 6.61 17.84 -6.04
CA GLU A 131 6.09 18.42 -7.28
C GLU A 131 5.33 19.72 -7.02
N ILE A 132 5.63 20.76 -7.78
CA ILE A 132 5.10 22.12 -7.58
C ILE A 132 3.57 22.16 -7.72
N GLU A 133 3.00 21.26 -8.52
CA GLU A 133 1.57 21.08 -8.74
C GLU A 133 0.84 20.66 -7.46
N LEU A 134 1.53 20.01 -6.52
CA LEU A 134 0.96 19.57 -5.25
C LEU A 134 1.00 20.66 -4.18
N TRP A 135 1.83 21.71 -4.32
CA TRP A 135 2.05 22.70 -3.27
C TRP A 135 0.78 23.40 -2.79
N PRO A 136 -0.12 23.90 -3.68
CA PRO A 136 -1.34 24.56 -3.22
C PRO A 136 -2.23 23.64 -2.38
N TYR A 137 -2.23 22.34 -2.66
CA TYR A 137 -3.04 21.35 -1.95
C TYR A 137 -2.42 20.97 -0.60
N LEU A 138 -1.08 20.88 -0.55
CA LEU A 138 -0.33 20.67 0.67
C LEU A 138 -0.47 21.85 1.62
N GLU A 139 -0.44 23.08 1.10
CA GLU A 139 -0.64 24.31 1.87
C GLU A 139 -2.07 24.51 2.37
N THR A 140 -3.08 24.04 1.62
CA THR A 140 -4.48 24.13 2.05
C THR A 140 -4.88 23.00 3.01
N GLY A 141 -4.11 21.91 3.06
CA GLY A 141 -4.42 20.74 3.86
C GLY A 141 -5.70 20.06 3.41
N LEU A 142 -5.84 19.81 2.10
CA LEU A 142 -7.03 19.19 1.53
C LEU A 142 -7.31 17.81 2.17
N ILE A 143 -8.49 17.64 2.78
CA ILE A 143 -8.91 16.38 3.38
C ILE A 143 -10.15 15.86 2.63
N ARG A 144 -10.08 14.61 2.14
CA ARG A 144 -11.27 13.93 1.64
C ARG A 144 -12.15 13.52 2.82
N ARG A 145 -13.44 13.84 2.72
CA ARG A 145 -14.44 13.43 3.71
C ARG A 145 -15.48 12.58 3.03
N TYR A 146 -15.73 11.41 3.61
CA TYR A 146 -16.87 10.59 3.22
C TYR A 146 -18.18 11.33 3.55
N LEU A 147 -19.00 11.50 2.52
CA LEU A 147 -20.29 12.17 2.62
C LEU A 147 -21.38 11.15 2.96
N CYS A 148 -21.72 10.28 2.00
CA CYS A 148 -22.69 9.19 2.16
C CYS A 148 -22.53 8.14 1.05
N PHE A 149 -23.15 6.98 1.25
CA PHE A 149 -23.47 6.01 0.21
C PHE A 149 -24.97 6.05 -0.07
N THR A 150 -25.36 5.93 -1.33
CA THR A 150 -26.79 5.90 -1.71
C THR A 150 -27.14 4.52 -2.24
N TRP A 151 -27.94 3.79 -1.48
CA TRP A 151 -28.49 2.51 -1.91
C TRP A 151 -29.66 2.74 -2.86
N TYR A 152 -29.62 2.06 -3.99
CA TYR A 152 -30.72 2.02 -4.95
C TYR A 152 -31.41 0.66 -4.87
N SER A 153 -32.71 0.65 -4.60
CA SER A 153 -33.53 -0.55 -4.68
C SER A 153 -34.29 -0.58 -6.01
N PRO A 154 -33.87 -1.41 -6.99
CA PRO A 154 -34.50 -1.44 -8.31
C PRO A 154 -35.99 -1.80 -8.27
N LYS A 155 -36.41 -2.54 -7.23
CA LYS A 155 -37.78 -3.05 -7.08
C LYS A 155 -38.75 -2.00 -6.54
N THR A 156 -38.27 -1.05 -5.73
CA THR A 156 -39.12 -0.07 -5.04
C THR A 156 -38.89 1.36 -5.51
N GLY A 157 -37.82 1.61 -6.28
CA GLY A 157 -37.40 2.95 -6.68
C GLY A 157 -36.88 3.81 -5.53
N HIS A 158 -36.88 3.29 -4.30
CA HIS A 158 -36.48 4.01 -3.11
C HIS A 158 -34.95 4.19 -3.06
N ARG A 159 -34.52 5.39 -2.64
CA ARG A 159 -33.12 5.74 -2.40
C ARG A 159 -32.90 5.90 -0.90
N VAL A 160 -31.94 5.17 -0.35
CA VAL A 160 -31.56 5.31 1.06
C VAL A 160 -30.16 5.91 1.11
N HIS A 161 -30.02 7.04 1.79
CA HIS A 161 -28.73 7.68 2.05
C HIS A 161 -28.22 7.23 3.41
N GLU A 162 -27.01 6.67 3.44
CA GLU A 162 -26.33 6.25 4.66
C GLU A 162 -25.01 6.99 4.76
N GLU A 163 -24.79 7.74 5.84
CA GLU A 163 -23.58 8.52 6.06
C GLU A 163 -22.46 7.69 6.70
N GLY A 164 -22.69 6.38 6.79
CA GLY A 164 -21.80 5.38 7.32
C GLY A 164 -22.24 5.00 8.73
N PHE A 165 -22.11 3.71 9.05
CA PHE A 165 -22.61 3.12 10.31
C PHE A 165 -22.28 3.95 11.56
N ARG A 166 -21.08 4.54 11.64
CA ARG A 166 -20.66 5.36 12.79
C ARG A 166 -21.45 6.66 12.93
N ARG A 167 -21.75 7.32 11.81
CA ARG A 167 -22.51 8.58 11.82
C ARG A 167 -24.00 8.28 11.97
N ASP A 168 -24.51 7.30 11.23
CA ASP A 168 -25.93 6.93 11.23
C ASP A 168 -26.42 6.40 12.59
N THR A 169 -25.57 5.64 13.31
CA THR A 169 -25.96 5.08 14.62
C THR A 169 -25.53 5.94 15.80
N GLY A 170 -24.72 6.99 15.59
CA GLY A 170 -24.06 7.75 16.66
C GLY A 170 -23.09 6.93 17.53
N ARG A 171 -22.87 5.64 17.22
CA ARG A 171 -21.98 4.76 17.99
C ARG A 171 -20.55 4.93 17.51
N GLN A 172 -19.90 5.99 17.97
CA GLN A 172 -18.46 6.11 17.81
C GLN A 172 -17.73 5.30 18.89
N ILE A 173 -17.06 4.23 18.47
CA ILE A 173 -16.16 3.46 19.33
C ILE A 173 -14.81 4.20 19.40
N ILE A 174 -14.77 5.32 20.14
CA ILE A 174 -13.57 6.17 20.28
C ILE A 174 -12.51 5.50 21.17
N TRP A 175 -12.96 4.82 22.23
CA TRP A 175 -12.09 4.31 23.30
C TRP A 175 -11.54 2.90 23.07
N THR A 176 -12.01 2.18 22.04
CA THR A 176 -11.46 0.86 21.73
C THR A 176 -10.26 1.05 20.82
N THR A 177 -9.07 0.98 21.38
CA THR A 177 -7.83 0.98 20.63
C THR A 177 -7.71 -0.36 19.90
N ASP A 178 -7.50 -0.31 18.60
CA ASP A 178 -7.01 -1.50 17.89
C ASP A 178 -5.58 -1.74 18.36
N ASP A 179 -5.29 -2.96 18.83
CA ASP A 179 -3.92 -3.33 19.11
C ASP A 179 -3.22 -3.54 17.77
N LEU A 180 -2.64 -2.45 17.27
CA LEU A 180 -1.89 -2.41 16.03
C LEU A 180 -0.40 -2.22 16.26
N LYS A 181 -0.01 -1.97 17.50
CA LYS A 181 1.40 -1.78 17.84
C LYS A 181 2.12 -3.05 17.41
N TRP A 182 3.13 -2.89 16.56
CA TRP A 182 4.21 -3.85 16.53
C TRP A 182 4.75 -3.83 17.94
N VAL A 183 4.81 -4.98 18.60
CA VAL A 183 5.63 -5.08 19.81
C VAL A 183 7.05 -4.76 19.32
N SER A 184 7.49 -3.52 19.52
CA SER A 184 8.91 -3.21 19.54
C SER A 184 9.40 -3.96 20.75
N THR A 185 9.95 -5.15 20.54
CA THR A 185 10.68 -5.85 21.59
C THR A 185 11.94 -5.05 21.84
N ASP A 186 11.84 -4.10 22.78
CA ASP A 186 12.98 -3.64 23.58
C ASP A 186 13.36 -4.71 24.64
N SER A 187 12.93 -5.96 24.46
CA SER A 187 13.41 -7.09 25.24
C SER A 187 14.50 -7.81 24.45
N THR A 188 15.71 -7.70 24.97
CA THR A 188 16.82 -8.62 24.76
C THR A 188 16.41 -10.04 25.17
N ASP A 189 15.65 -10.73 24.32
CA ASP A 189 15.44 -12.18 24.41
C ASP A 189 15.33 -12.74 22.98
N ASP A 190 16.32 -13.55 22.64
CA ASP A 190 16.73 -13.93 21.29
C ASP A 190 15.90 -15.07 20.66
N ASP A 191 14.84 -15.56 21.31
CA ASP A 191 14.25 -16.86 20.92
C ASP A 191 12.73 -16.90 20.67
N CYS A 192 12.05 -15.76 20.54
CA CYS A 192 10.63 -15.78 20.14
C CYS A 192 10.18 -14.64 19.24
N LEU A 193 11.03 -14.22 18.30
CA LEU A 193 10.58 -13.41 17.18
C LEU A 193 9.77 -14.30 16.23
N HIS A 194 8.44 -14.16 16.28
CA HIS A 194 7.57 -14.59 15.20
C HIS A 194 8.11 -14.07 13.87
N SER A 195 8.79 -14.95 13.13
CA SER A 195 9.56 -14.60 11.95
C SER A 195 8.60 -14.16 10.85
N ILE A 196 8.41 -12.84 10.73
CA ILE A 196 7.97 -12.28 9.47
C ILE A 196 9.00 -12.74 8.46
N LYS A 197 8.57 -13.52 7.46
CA LYS A 197 9.47 -13.94 6.40
C LYS A 197 10.07 -12.68 5.78
N ARG A 198 11.40 -12.58 5.80
CA ARG A 198 12.13 -11.42 5.28
C ARG A 198 11.89 -11.17 3.78
N ALA A 199 11.59 -12.23 3.01
CA ALA A 199 11.30 -12.11 1.58
C ALA A 199 10.00 -11.33 1.30
N PRO A 200 8.83 -11.68 1.88
CA PRO A 200 7.63 -10.85 1.80
C PRO A 200 7.82 -9.40 2.24
N SER A 201 8.56 -9.14 3.34
CA SER A 201 8.83 -7.75 3.73
C SER A 201 9.65 -6.99 2.68
N LYS A 202 10.63 -7.66 2.05
CA LYS A 202 11.43 -7.08 0.95
C LYS A 202 10.53 -6.73 -0.23
N ASP A 203 9.68 -7.65 -0.67
CA ASP A 203 8.76 -7.43 -1.79
C ASP A 203 7.80 -6.28 -1.53
N SER A 204 7.25 -6.19 -0.31
CA SER A 204 6.42 -5.07 0.09
C SER A 204 7.17 -3.75 0.10
N THR A 205 8.42 -3.73 0.58
CA THR A 205 9.25 -2.52 0.53
C THR A 205 9.56 -2.12 -0.91
N LEU A 206 9.88 -3.06 -1.80
CA LEU A 206 10.10 -2.77 -3.23
C LEU A 206 8.84 -2.17 -3.88
N ARG A 207 7.66 -2.73 -3.61
CA ARG A 207 6.39 -2.19 -4.10
C ARG A 207 6.14 -0.77 -3.60
N MET A 208 6.41 -0.52 -2.31
CA MET A 208 6.31 0.82 -1.73
C MET A 208 7.27 1.78 -2.43
N MET A 209 8.52 1.38 -2.64
CA MET A 209 9.52 2.19 -3.34
C MET A 209 9.07 2.55 -4.75
N SER A 210 8.41 1.64 -5.47
CA SER A 210 7.94 1.87 -6.85
C SER A 210 7.00 3.06 -6.96
N MET A 211 6.10 3.19 -6.00
CA MET A 211 5.15 4.29 -5.95
C MET A 211 5.77 5.59 -5.48
N LEU A 212 6.77 5.51 -4.60
CA LEU A 212 7.42 6.69 -4.05
C LEU A 212 8.32 7.36 -5.09
N VAL A 213 9.07 6.57 -5.87
CA VAL A 213 10.01 7.10 -6.89
C VAL A 213 9.31 7.72 -8.10
N GLU A 214 8.07 7.33 -8.38
CA GLU A 214 7.26 7.91 -9.45
C GLU A 214 6.69 9.27 -9.01
N ASP A 215 6.75 10.27 -9.88
CA ASP A 215 6.16 11.60 -9.70
C ASP A 215 4.76 11.71 -10.33
N ALA A 216 4.12 12.87 -10.15
CA ALA A 216 2.80 13.17 -10.71
C ALA A 216 2.74 13.19 -12.26
N MET A 217 3.89 13.25 -12.94
CA MET A 217 3.99 13.24 -14.41
C MET A 217 4.39 11.86 -14.95
N GLY A 218 4.56 10.86 -14.08
CA GLY A 218 5.02 9.51 -14.42
C GLY A 218 6.55 9.40 -14.56
N GLY A 219 7.30 10.45 -14.26
CA GLY A 219 8.75 10.42 -14.16
C GLY A 219 9.19 9.61 -12.95
N ARG A 220 10.28 8.84 -13.07
CA ARG A 220 10.77 7.97 -11.99
C ARG A 220 12.19 8.37 -11.61
N HIS A 221 12.41 8.73 -10.35
CA HIS A 221 13.72 9.18 -9.87
C HIS A 221 13.95 8.80 -8.40
N TRP A 222 15.19 8.48 -8.01
CA TRP A 222 15.47 8.01 -6.64
C TRP A 222 15.30 9.10 -5.59
N SER A 223 15.58 10.36 -5.92
CA SER A 223 15.32 11.51 -5.03
C SER A 223 13.85 11.60 -4.61
N ASN A 224 12.95 11.08 -5.45
CA ASN A 224 11.54 11.03 -5.15
C ASN A 224 11.25 9.93 -4.12
N SER A 225 12.15 9.06 -3.67
CA SER A 225 11.77 8.06 -2.65
C SER A 225 11.51 8.66 -1.27
N GLY A 226 12.17 9.79 -0.93
CA GLY A 226 12.21 10.31 0.44
C GLY A 226 12.88 9.35 1.43
N PHE A 227 13.72 8.42 0.93
CA PHE A 227 14.44 7.46 1.74
C PHE A 227 15.75 8.09 2.25
N PRO A 228 15.98 8.13 3.58
CA PRO A 228 17.20 8.71 4.13
C PRO A 228 18.38 7.76 3.91
N GLY A 229 19.39 8.19 3.15
CA GLY A 229 20.63 7.44 2.95
C GLY A 229 21.13 7.48 1.51
N VAL A 230 22.38 7.08 1.31
CA VAL A 230 22.93 6.87 -0.02
C VAL A 230 22.51 5.46 -0.46
N LEU A 231 22.11 5.25 -1.72
CA LEU A 231 21.77 3.93 -2.30
C LEU A 231 22.80 2.82 -1.94
N LYS A 232 24.05 3.22 -1.70
CA LYS A 232 25.16 2.37 -1.24
C LYS A 232 24.89 1.65 0.09
N ASP A 233 24.09 2.23 0.97
CA ASP A 233 23.78 1.65 2.29
C ASP A 233 22.76 0.49 2.18
N TYR A 234 22.09 0.37 1.03
CA TYR A 234 21.05 -0.62 0.77
C TYR A 234 21.37 -1.44 -0.48
N ALA A 235 22.39 -2.30 -0.39
CA ALA A 235 22.89 -3.11 -1.51
C ALA A 235 21.80 -3.89 -2.26
N TRP A 236 20.73 -4.31 -1.60
CA TRP A 236 19.63 -5.05 -2.22
C TRP A 236 18.64 -4.18 -3.03
N LEU A 237 18.72 -2.85 -2.90
CA LEU A 237 17.98 -1.84 -3.68
C LEU A 237 18.80 -1.26 -4.84
N HIS A 238 20.13 -1.47 -4.85
CA HIS A 238 21.06 -0.81 -5.77
C HIS A 238 20.71 -0.98 -7.26
N ASP A 239 20.39 -2.19 -7.68
CA ASP A 239 20.09 -2.50 -9.09
C ASP A 239 18.59 -2.63 -9.36
N TRP A 240 17.74 -2.15 -8.44
CA TRP A 240 16.32 -2.34 -8.54
C TRP A 240 15.71 -1.44 -9.62
N GLU A 241 15.10 -2.08 -10.64
CA GLU A 241 14.46 -1.47 -11.80
C GLU A 241 15.31 -0.44 -12.57
N GLY A 242 16.64 -0.52 -12.48
CA GLY A 242 17.54 0.38 -13.21
C GLY A 242 17.45 1.84 -12.78
N LEU A 243 16.86 2.14 -11.62
CA LEU A 243 16.76 3.52 -11.10
C LEU A 243 18.14 4.14 -10.87
N ALA A 244 19.10 3.38 -10.33
CA ALA A 244 20.47 3.86 -10.13
C ALA A 244 21.23 4.10 -11.45
N THR A 245 20.81 3.51 -12.56
CA THR A 245 21.39 3.77 -13.89
C THR A 245 20.88 5.06 -14.53
N MET A 246 19.72 5.58 -14.09
CA MET A 246 19.19 6.87 -14.56
C MET A 246 19.87 8.08 -13.88
N ASP A 247 20.44 7.88 -12.70
CA ASP A 247 21.08 8.94 -11.90
C ASP A 247 22.58 9.14 -12.20
N VAL A 248 23.17 8.31 -13.07
CA VAL A 248 24.59 8.42 -13.45
C VAL A 248 24.69 9.23 -14.74
N PRO A 249 25.44 10.35 -14.77
CA PRO A 249 25.75 11.03 -16.03
C PRO A 249 26.33 9.99 -16.99
N GLU A 250 25.72 9.81 -18.17
CA GLU A 250 26.15 8.83 -19.16
C GLU A 250 27.66 8.89 -19.29
N ASN A 251 28.35 7.83 -18.84
CA ASN A 251 29.77 7.72 -19.11
C ASN A 251 29.87 7.41 -20.61
N PRO A 252 30.44 8.31 -21.44
CA PRO A 252 30.46 8.14 -22.89
C PRO A 252 31.13 6.83 -23.31
N ALA A 253 32.03 6.28 -22.47
CA ALA A 253 32.63 4.97 -22.67
C ALA A 253 31.63 3.81 -22.50
N LYS A 254 30.63 3.91 -21.61
CA LYS A 254 29.60 2.89 -21.41
C LYS A 254 28.54 2.94 -22.51
N ALA A 255 28.14 4.14 -22.95
CA ALA A 255 27.22 4.33 -24.06
C ALA A 255 27.82 3.76 -25.38
N ALA A 256 29.12 3.92 -25.60
CA ALA A 256 29.82 3.31 -26.73
C ALA A 256 29.85 1.77 -26.68
N ILE A 257 29.93 1.18 -25.47
CA ILE A 257 29.90 -0.27 -25.28
C ILE A 257 28.48 -0.81 -25.45
N GLU A 258 27.44 -0.10 -25.01
CA GLU A 258 26.04 -0.49 -25.24
C GLU A 258 25.60 -0.33 -26.69
N ALA A 259 26.08 0.70 -27.40
CA ALA A 259 25.91 0.82 -28.85
C ALA A 259 26.59 -0.31 -29.64
N SER A 260 27.61 -0.97 -29.06
CA SER A 260 28.29 -2.13 -29.67
C SER A 260 27.66 -3.48 -29.33
N LYS A 261 26.64 -3.54 -28.45
CA LYS A 261 25.98 -4.81 -28.16
C LYS A 261 25.20 -5.24 -29.41
N PRO A 262 25.44 -6.45 -29.92
CA PRO A 262 24.63 -6.95 -31.02
C PRO A 262 23.16 -6.98 -30.58
N PRO A 263 22.21 -6.74 -31.51
CA PRO A 263 20.79 -6.83 -31.21
C PRO A 263 20.47 -8.20 -30.61
N SER A 264 19.45 -8.26 -29.74
CA SER A 264 19.07 -9.52 -29.08
C SER A 264 18.91 -10.66 -30.10
N TRP A 265 19.21 -11.89 -29.69
CA TRP A 265 19.12 -13.07 -30.57
C TRP A 265 17.76 -13.18 -31.26
N PHE A 266 16.68 -12.75 -30.59
CA PHE A 266 15.33 -12.70 -31.12
C PHE A 266 15.20 -11.67 -32.26
N LEU A 267 15.71 -10.45 -32.06
CA LEU A 267 15.73 -9.41 -33.10
C LEU A 267 16.59 -9.82 -34.30
N GLN A 268 17.71 -10.51 -34.06
CA GLN A 268 18.52 -11.07 -35.14
C GLN A 268 17.77 -12.13 -35.95
N GLN A 269 17.08 -13.06 -35.28
CA GLN A 269 16.25 -14.08 -35.91
C GLN A 269 15.07 -13.47 -36.69
N TRP A 270 14.48 -12.40 -36.18
CA TRP A 270 13.43 -11.65 -36.87
C TRP A 270 13.95 -10.90 -38.09
N MET A 271 15.10 -10.23 -37.99
CA MET A 271 15.73 -9.53 -39.12
C MET A 271 16.17 -10.45 -40.26
N ILE A 272 16.48 -11.72 -39.97
CA ILE A 272 16.80 -12.73 -40.99
C ILE A 272 15.57 -13.50 -41.51
N GLY A 273 14.36 -13.05 -41.17
CA GLY A 273 13.11 -13.61 -41.69
C GLY A 273 12.76 -14.99 -41.15
N ALA A 274 13.34 -15.42 -40.02
CA ALA A 274 13.08 -16.74 -39.44
C ALA A 274 11.63 -16.94 -38.96
N TYR A 275 10.85 -15.86 -38.91
CA TYR A 275 9.45 -15.83 -38.49
C TYR A 275 8.51 -15.27 -39.56
N ASP A 276 8.99 -15.07 -40.79
CA ASP A 276 8.15 -14.69 -41.92
C ASP A 276 7.43 -15.95 -42.43
N GLY A 277 6.23 -16.18 -41.91
CA GLY A 277 5.24 -17.11 -42.45
C GLY A 277 4.34 -16.43 -43.46
#